data_AF-E3LW27-F1
#
_entry.id   AF-E3LW27-F1
#
_cell.length_a   1.000
_cell.length_b   1.000
_cell.length_c   1.000
_cell.angle_alpha   90.00
_cell.angle_beta   90.00
_cell.angle_gamma   90.00
#
_symmetry.space_group_name_H-M   'P 1'
#
loop_
_entity.id
_entity.type
_entity.pdbx_description
1 polymer ?
#
loop_
_entity_poly.entity_id
_entity_poly.type
_entity_poly.pdbx_seq_one_letter_code
_entity_poly.pdbx_strand_id
1 'polypeptide(L)'
;MAQIISDVVHTVSDFLPIKRFAALFPAVASSPTVESLILPPAIDMSPFIRLAGLSGAAAISLGAYGSHVLRDDPSIEERRRTAFDTASRYHLIHSVALLASPSARFPLLTAGLFTTGMLLFCGTCYHYSITGIESTRKYTPIGGVTLIIAWLSFIL
;
A
#
# COMPACT_ATOMS: atom_id res chain seq x y z
N MET A 1 -0.72 8.73 16.39
CA MET A 1 -1.24 8.78 14.99
C MET A 1 -2.76 8.80 14.94
N ALA A 2 -3.47 7.93 15.68
CA ALA A 2 -4.94 7.96 15.77
C ALA A 2 -5.50 9.29 16.32
N GLN A 3 -4.86 9.89 17.33
CA GLN A 3 -5.26 11.21 17.87
C GLN A 3 -5.12 12.34 16.84
N ILE A 4 -3.99 12.41 16.13
CA ILE A 4 -3.75 13.46 15.13
C ILE A 4 -4.79 13.39 14.01
N ILE A 5 -5.13 12.19 13.54
CA ILE A 5 -6.17 12.00 12.52
C ILE A 5 -7.54 12.40 13.07
N SER A 6 -7.86 12.02 14.32
CA SER A 6 -9.10 12.43 14.99
C SER A 6 -9.21 13.95 15.12
N ASP A 7 -8.13 14.61 15.52
CA ASP A 7 -8.09 16.06 15.74
C ASP A 7 -8.23 16.83 14.43
N VAL A 8 -7.61 16.35 13.34
CA VAL A 8 -7.76 16.92 12.00
C VAL A 8 -9.18 16.72 11.47
N VAL A 9 -9.75 15.53 11.64
CA VAL A 9 -11.15 15.25 11.22
C VAL A 9 -12.13 16.11 12.02
N HIS A 10 -11.95 16.25 13.33
CA HIS A 10 -12.77 17.13 14.16
C HIS A 10 -12.66 18.59 13.72
N THR A 11 -11.43 19.09 13.52
CA THR A 11 -11.19 20.47 13.08
C THR A 11 -11.86 20.75 11.74
N VAL A 12 -11.69 19.88 10.74
CA VAL A 12 -12.31 20.05 9.40
C VAL A 12 -13.83 19.94 9.48
N SER A 13 -14.36 19.05 10.31
CA SER A 13 -15.80 18.87 10.50
C SER A 13 -16.49 20.05 11.19
N ASP A 14 -15.74 20.86 11.95
CA ASP A 14 -16.24 22.06 12.64
C ASP A 14 -16.30 23.29 11.71
N PHE A 15 -15.51 23.30 10.63
CA PHE A 15 -15.59 24.32 9.57
C PHE A 15 -16.71 24.08 8.56
N LEU A 16 -17.26 22.85 8.51
CA LEU A 16 -18.40 22.55 7.65
C LEU A 16 -19.70 23.06 8.32
N PRO A 17 -20.52 23.88 7.63
CA PRO A 17 -21.77 24.42 8.17
C PRO A 17 -22.82 23.33 8.48
N ILE A 18 -22.53 22.07 8.12
CA ILE A 18 -23.41 20.90 8.24
C ILE A 18 -23.79 20.61 9.70
N LYS A 19 -22.86 20.71 10.67
CA LYS A 19 -23.19 20.48 12.09
C LYS A 19 -24.16 21.52 12.64
N ARG A 20 -23.99 22.80 12.25
CA ARG A 20 -24.87 23.91 12.66
C ARG A 20 -26.23 23.83 11.96
N PHE A 21 -26.25 23.41 10.69
CA PHE A 21 -27.48 23.21 9.92
C PHE A 21 -28.27 21.99 10.42
N ALA A 22 -27.61 20.89 10.77
CA ALA A 22 -28.23 19.71 11.38
C ALA A 22 -28.82 20.02 12.77
N ALA A 23 -28.16 20.88 13.56
CA ALA A 23 -28.69 21.33 14.85
C ALA A 23 -29.97 22.18 14.74
N LEU A 24 -30.21 22.84 13.59
CA LEU A 24 -31.44 23.60 13.32
C LEU A 24 -32.61 22.69 12.92
N PHE A 25 -32.35 21.46 12.47
CA PHE A 25 -33.35 20.50 12.03
C PHE A 25 -33.11 19.11 12.65
N PRO A 26 -33.32 18.93 13.97
CA PRO A 26 -32.98 17.70 14.69
C PRO A 26 -33.66 16.43 14.12
N ALA A 27 -34.86 16.57 13.54
CA ALA A 27 -35.57 15.46 12.89
C ALA A 27 -34.91 15.00 11.56
N VAL A 28 -34.18 15.88 10.87
CA VAL A 28 -33.42 15.57 9.64
C VAL A 28 -32.06 14.97 10.00
N ALA A 29 -31.43 15.46 11.07
CA ALA A 29 -30.16 14.97 11.60
C ALA A 29 -30.21 13.51 12.06
N SER A 30 -31.37 13.07 12.59
CA SER A 30 -31.63 11.68 12.98
C SER A 30 -32.10 10.79 11.83
N SER A 31 -32.14 11.29 10.58
CA SER A 31 -32.47 10.44 9.45
C SER A 31 -31.28 9.50 9.16
N PRO A 32 -31.52 8.22 8.85
CA PRO A 32 -30.45 7.25 8.59
C PRO A 32 -29.55 7.65 7.42
N THR A 33 -30.07 8.50 6.51
CA THR A 33 -29.34 9.05 5.36
C THR A 33 -28.36 10.18 5.75
N VAL A 34 -28.69 10.96 6.79
CA VAL A 34 -27.81 12.04 7.28
C VAL A 34 -26.82 11.48 8.30
N GLU A 35 -27.22 10.49 9.09
CA GLU A 35 -26.34 9.77 10.01
C GLU A 35 -25.21 9.05 9.27
N SER A 36 -25.49 8.41 8.12
CA SER A 36 -24.47 7.79 7.26
C SER A 36 -23.57 8.81 6.52
N LEU A 37 -24.00 10.07 6.43
CA LEU A 37 -23.22 11.17 5.85
C LEU A 37 -22.36 11.89 6.90
N ILE A 38 -22.78 11.88 8.17
CA ILE A 38 -22.13 12.55 9.30
C ILE A 38 -21.16 11.62 10.03
N LEU A 39 -21.51 10.34 10.20
CA LEU A 39 -20.57 9.37 10.73
C LEU A 39 -19.56 9.09 9.62
N PRO A 40 -18.26 9.39 9.79
CA PRO A 40 -17.27 8.76 8.93
C PRO A 40 -17.56 7.25 9.05
N PRO A 41 -17.67 6.50 7.94
CA PRO A 41 -17.86 5.07 8.03
C PRO A 41 -16.78 4.60 9.00
N ALA A 42 -17.18 3.96 10.11
CA ALA A 42 -16.22 3.45 11.06
C ALA A 42 -15.21 2.68 10.22
N ILE A 43 -14.00 3.23 10.07
CA ILE A 43 -13.05 2.69 9.11
C ILE A 43 -12.53 1.43 9.80
N ASP A 44 -13.29 0.35 9.71
CA ASP A 44 -12.74 -0.98 9.81
C ASP A 44 -11.82 -1.08 8.60
N MET A 45 -10.58 -0.62 8.81
CA MET A 45 -9.57 -0.62 7.78
C MET A 45 -9.33 -2.08 7.45
N SER A 46 -9.86 -2.50 6.30
CA SER A 46 -9.58 -3.80 5.71
C SER A 46 -8.11 -4.16 5.97
N PRO A 47 -7.81 -5.38 6.43
CA PRO A 47 -6.43 -5.79 6.71
C PRO A 47 -5.53 -5.60 5.48
N PHE A 48 -6.09 -5.63 4.27
CA PHE A 48 -5.38 -5.34 3.03
C PHE A 48 -4.97 -3.87 2.89
N ILE A 49 -5.81 -2.92 3.34
CA ILE A 49 -5.47 -1.49 3.36
C ILE A 49 -4.30 -1.24 4.32
N ARG A 50 -4.33 -1.86 5.51
CA ARG A 50 -3.25 -1.76 6.49
C ARG A 50 -1.94 -2.36 5.94
N LEU A 51 -2.05 -3.52 5.28
CA LEU A 51 -0.91 -4.18 4.66
C LEU A 51 -0.33 -3.36 3.49
N ALA A 52 -1.19 -2.76 2.66
CA ALA A 52 -0.77 -1.87 1.58
C ALA A 52 -0.07 -0.61 2.11
N GLY A 53 -0.58 -0.02 3.20
CA GLY A 53 0.06 1.12 3.87
C GLY A 53 1.45 0.77 4.41
N LEU A 54 1.57 -0.39 5.08
CA LEU A 54 2.87 -0.89 5.56
C LEU A 54 3.84 -1.15 4.40
N SER A 55 3.34 -1.77 3.34
CA SER A 55 4.11 -2.06 2.13
C SER A 55 4.59 -0.79 1.43
N GLY A 56 3.72 0.21 1.28
CA GLY A 56 4.07 1.50 0.69
C GLY A 56 5.14 2.24 1.51
N ALA A 57 5.01 2.23 2.84
CA ALA A 57 6.03 2.81 3.72
C ALA A 57 7.38 2.08 3.58
N ALA A 58 7.37 0.74 3.50
CA ALA A 58 8.58 -0.04 3.26
C ALA A 58 9.18 0.24 1.88
N ALA A 59 8.36 0.37 0.83
CA ALA A 59 8.82 0.67 -0.52
C ALA A 59 9.51 2.04 -0.62
N ILE A 60 8.96 3.07 0.03
CA ILE A 60 9.59 4.40 0.09
C ILE A 60 10.90 4.34 0.87
N SER A 61 10.90 3.67 2.03
CA SER A 61 12.10 3.54 2.88
C SER A 61 13.24 2.83 2.15
N LEU A 62 12.94 1.71 1.48
CA LEU A 62 13.90 0.96 0.68
C LEU A 62 14.33 1.76 -0.55
N GLY A 63 13.42 2.43 -1.25
CA GLY A 63 13.76 3.30 -2.38
C GLY A 63 14.73 4.42 -2.00
N ALA A 64 14.50 5.08 -0.87
CA ALA A 64 15.41 6.09 -0.32
C ALA A 64 16.79 5.49 -0.02
N TYR A 65 16.84 4.34 0.67
CA TYR A 65 18.08 3.62 0.94
C TYR A 65 18.85 3.28 -0.35
N GLY A 66 18.16 2.78 -1.38
CA GLY A 66 18.75 2.47 -2.68
C GLY A 66 19.37 3.70 -3.34
N SER A 67 18.67 4.84 -3.29
CA SER A 67 19.11 6.07 -3.96
C SER A 67 20.26 6.80 -3.28
N HIS A 68 20.40 6.66 -1.96
CA HIS A 68 21.38 7.43 -1.16
C HIS A 68 22.53 6.59 -0.60
N VAL A 69 22.30 5.30 -0.33
CA VAL A 69 23.31 4.42 0.27
C VAL A 69 23.85 3.48 -0.78
N LEU A 70 22.96 2.71 -1.43
CA LEU A 70 23.40 1.63 -2.30
C LEU A 70 23.96 2.12 -3.65
N ARG A 71 23.42 3.22 -4.17
CA ARG A 71 23.83 3.79 -5.46
C ARG A 71 25.21 4.44 -5.41
N ASP A 72 25.56 5.03 -4.28
CA ASP A 72 26.79 5.80 -4.08
C ASP A 72 27.95 4.96 -3.55
N ASP A 73 27.69 3.70 -3.14
CA ASP A 73 28.73 2.77 -2.70
C ASP A 73 29.45 2.12 -3.90
N PRO A 74 30.71 2.49 -4.19
CA PRO A 74 31.46 1.97 -5.33
C PRO A 74 31.78 0.47 -5.24
N SER A 75 31.69 -0.15 -4.05
CA SER A 75 31.96 -1.58 -3.85
C SER A 75 30.85 -2.49 -4.35
N ILE A 76 29.64 -1.95 -4.56
CA ILE A 76 28.49 -2.71 -5.02
C ILE A 76 28.46 -2.77 -6.54
N GLU A 77 28.39 -3.97 -7.11
CA GLU A 77 28.28 -4.20 -8.54
C GLU A 77 27.03 -3.54 -9.17
N GLU A 78 27.16 -3.01 -10.38
CA GLU A 78 26.07 -2.34 -11.09
C GLU A 78 24.82 -3.21 -11.26
N ARG A 79 25.01 -4.52 -11.49
CA ARG A 79 23.92 -5.49 -11.61
C ARG A 79 23.07 -5.56 -10.33
N ARG A 80 23.71 -5.45 -9.17
CA ARG A 80 23.03 -5.45 -7.87
C ARG A 80 22.29 -4.14 -7.63
N ARG A 81 22.88 -3.01 -8.03
CA ARG A 81 22.20 -1.70 -7.98
C ARG A 81 20.95 -1.68 -8.87
N THR A 82 21.08 -2.20 -10.10
CA THR A 82 19.96 -2.34 -11.05
C THR A 82 18.84 -3.23 -10.50
N ALA A 83 19.20 -4.36 -9.87
CA ALA A 83 18.22 -5.24 -9.23
C ALA A 83 17.48 -4.54 -8.07
N PHE A 84 18.19 -3.73 -7.27
CA PHE A 84 17.59 -2.95 -6.18
C PHE A 84 16.62 -1.88 -6.70
N ASP A 85 17.01 -1.12 -7.73
CA ASP A 85 16.15 -0.09 -8.32
C ASP A 85 14.89 -0.71 -8.94
N THR A 86 15.05 -1.85 -9.63
CA THR A 86 13.92 -2.61 -10.17
C THR A 86 12.97 -3.05 -9.05
N ALA A 87 13.50 -3.62 -7.97
CA ALA A 87 12.70 -4.03 -6.81
C ALA A 87 11.98 -2.85 -6.16
N SER A 88 12.63 -1.69 -6.05
CA SER A 88 12.07 -0.46 -5.47
C SER A 88 10.86 0.03 -6.25
N ARG A 89 11.01 0.13 -7.57
CA ARG A 89 9.92 0.57 -8.46
C ARG A 89 8.74 -0.40 -8.43
N TYR A 90 9.01 -1.70 -8.55
CA TYR A 90 7.96 -2.72 -8.51
C TYR A 90 7.28 -2.79 -7.15
N HIS A 91 8.02 -2.69 -6.05
CA HIS A 91 7.47 -2.70 -4.69
C HIS A 91 6.49 -1.55 -4.49
N LEU A 92 6.84 -0.33 -4.93
CA LEU A 92 5.93 0.82 -4.81
C LEU A 92 4.68 0.67 -5.68
N ILE A 93 4.84 0.32 -6.96
CA ILE A 93 3.73 0.13 -7.90
C ILE A 93 2.74 -0.92 -7.38
N HIS A 94 3.25 -2.06 -6.92
CA HIS A 94 2.40 -3.14 -6.44
C HIS A 94 1.84 -2.88 -5.03
N SER A 95 2.46 -2.02 -4.23
CA SER A 95 1.86 -1.54 -2.98
C SER A 95 0.61 -0.70 -3.25
N VAL A 96 0.64 0.15 -4.28
CA VAL A 96 -0.53 0.91 -4.72
C VAL A 96 -1.60 -0.01 -5.31
N ALA A 97 -1.21 -1.02 -6.10
CA ALA A 97 -2.15 -2.02 -6.59
C ALA A 97 -2.79 -2.84 -5.45
N LEU A 98 -2.01 -3.21 -4.43
CA LEU A 98 -2.51 -3.89 -3.23
C LEU A 98 -3.50 -3.02 -2.46
N LEU A 99 -3.28 -1.70 -2.41
CA LEU A 99 -4.24 -0.75 -1.83
C LEU A 99 -5.60 -0.77 -2.56
N ALA A 100 -5.60 -1.00 -3.87
CA ALA A 100 -6.79 -1.11 -4.70
C ALA A 100 -7.46 -2.51 -4.66
N SER A 101 -6.79 -3.53 -4.11
CA SER A 101 -7.31 -4.89 -4.06
C SER A 101 -8.69 -5.09 -3.39
N PRO A 102 -9.12 -4.28 -2.38
CA PRO A 102 -10.48 -4.38 -1.84
C PRO A 102 -11.60 -4.14 -2.87
N SER A 103 -11.29 -3.44 -3.96
CA SER A 103 -12.24 -3.14 -5.04
C SER A 103 -12.32 -4.23 -6.12
N ALA A 104 -11.50 -5.29 -6.05
CA ALA A 104 -11.54 -6.39 -6.99
C ALA A 104 -12.77 -7.30 -6.75
N ARG A 105 -13.17 -8.09 -7.75
CA ARG A 105 -14.24 -9.09 -7.58
C ARG A 105 -13.93 -10.13 -6.51
N PHE A 106 -12.66 -10.52 -6.39
CA PHE A 106 -12.15 -11.47 -5.40
C PHE A 106 -11.01 -10.87 -4.55
N PRO A 107 -11.32 -9.98 -3.57
CA PRO A 107 -10.32 -9.20 -2.86
C PRO A 107 -9.21 -10.00 -2.16
N LEU A 108 -9.59 -11.10 -1.49
CA LEU A 108 -8.63 -11.95 -0.77
C LEU A 108 -7.63 -12.62 -1.72
N LEU A 109 -8.10 -13.07 -2.88
CA LEU A 109 -7.25 -13.68 -3.92
C LEU A 109 -6.30 -12.63 -4.49
N THR A 110 -6.81 -11.49 -4.92
CA THR A 110 -6.02 -10.39 -5.49
C THR A 110 -4.96 -9.89 -4.51
N ALA A 111 -5.34 -9.62 -3.26
CA ALA A 111 -4.42 -9.18 -2.21
C ALA A 111 -3.35 -10.23 -1.88
N GLY A 112 -3.74 -11.51 -1.81
CA GLY A 112 -2.84 -12.63 -1.56
C GLY A 112 -1.80 -12.78 -2.69
N LEU A 113 -2.22 -12.64 -3.94
CA LEU A 113 -1.35 -12.70 -5.11
C LEU A 113 -0.35 -11.54 -5.14
N PHE A 114 -0.79 -10.30 -4.90
CA PHE A 114 0.12 -9.15 -4.83
C PHE A 114 1.14 -9.30 -3.70
N THR A 115 0.68 -9.66 -2.50
CA THR A 115 1.56 -9.82 -1.33
C THR A 115 2.61 -10.90 -1.58
N THR A 116 2.18 -12.08 -2.05
CA THR A 116 3.09 -13.21 -2.33
C THR A 116 4.04 -12.88 -3.47
N GLY A 117 3.53 -12.30 -4.56
CA GLY A 117 4.33 -11.90 -5.71
C GLY A 117 5.39 -10.85 -5.36
N MET A 118 5.04 -9.86 -4.55
CA MET A 118 5.98 -8.84 -4.06
C MET A 118 7.06 -9.43 -3.16
N LEU A 119 6.71 -10.32 -2.23
CA LEU A 119 7.71 -10.98 -1.36
C LEU A 119 8.71 -11.80 -2.18
N LEU A 120 8.21 -12.59 -3.14
CA LEU A 120 9.06 -13.44 -3.99
C LEU A 120 9.87 -12.63 -5.01
N PHE A 121 9.30 -11.58 -5.59
CA PHE A 121 9.98 -10.75 -6.60
C PHE A 121 10.85 -9.68 -5.94
N CYS A 122 10.23 -8.73 -5.24
CA CYS A 122 10.92 -7.57 -4.67
C CYS A 122 11.83 -8.00 -3.51
N GLY A 123 11.33 -8.85 -2.60
CA GLY A 123 12.09 -9.31 -1.43
C GLY A 123 13.39 -10.01 -1.82
N THR A 124 13.35 -10.91 -2.81
CA THR A 124 14.56 -11.63 -3.26
C THR A 124 15.52 -10.74 -4.03
N CYS A 125 15.02 -9.78 -4.81
CA CYS A 125 15.86 -8.78 -5.45
C CYS A 125 16.55 -7.87 -4.43
N TYR A 126 15.86 -7.39 -3.40
CA TYR A 126 16.50 -6.63 -2.32
C TYR A 126 17.56 -7.46 -1.59
N HIS A 127 17.22 -8.70 -1.25
CA HIS A 127 18.16 -9.62 -0.59
C HIS A 127 19.43 -9.83 -1.42
N TYR A 128 19.30 -10.18 -2.70
CA TYR A 128 20.45 -10.30 -3.61
C TYR A 128 21.24 -8.99 -3.71
N SER A 129 20.55 -7.87 -3.82
CA SER A 129 21.20 -6.57 -3.98
C SER A 129 22.03 -6.18 -2.76
N ILE A 130 21.59 -6.53 -1.55
CA ILE A 130 22.30 -6.21 -0.29
C ILE A 130 23.38 -7.27 0.03
N THR A 131 23.10 -8.55 -0.17
CA THR A 131 23.99 -9.66 0.27
C THR A 131 24.94 -10.18 -0.81
N GLY A 132 24.61 -9.98 -2.10
CA GLY A 132 25.32 -10.58 -3.23
C GLY A 132 25.00 -12.07 -3.47
N ILE A 133 24.14 -12.70 -2.66
CA ILE A 133 23.86 -14.14 -2.75
C ILE A 133 22.89 -14.43 -3.91
N GLU A 134 23.43 -15.01 -5.00
CA GLU A 134 22.65 -15.26 -6.23
C GLU A 134 21.57 -16.35 -6.09
N SER A 135 21.73 -17.31 -5.17
CA SER A 135 20.85 -18.48 -5.04
C SER A 135 19.38 -18.11 -4.80
N THR A 136 19.12 -16.94 -4.23
CA THR A 136 17.77 -16.42 -3.95
C THR A 136 17.05 -15.88 -5.19
N ARG A 137 17.79 -15.56 -6.28
CA ARG A 137 17.21 -15.00 -7.51
C ARG A 137 16.37 -15.99 -8.30
N LYS A 138 16.51 -17.29 -8.07
CA LYS A 138 15.68 -18.32 -8.72
C LYS A 138 14.18 -18.20 -8.40
N TYR A 139 13.84 -17.52 -7.31
CA TYR A 139 12.46 -17.26 -6.91
C TYR A 139 11.87 -16.00 -7.56
N THR A 140 12.70 -15.08 -8.05
CA THR A 140 12.26 -13.83 -8.68
C THR A 140 11.32 -14.07 -9.88
N PRO A 141 11.59 -15.00 -10.82
CA PRO A 141 10.69 -15.28 -11.93
C PRO A 141 9.31 -15.78 -11.48
N ILE A 142 9.27 -16.61 -10.42
CA ILE A 142 8.02 -17.11 -9.84
C ILE A 142 7.21 -15.94 -9.32
N GLY A 143 7.84 -15.03 -8.56
CA GLY A 143 7.20 -13.81 -8.08
C GLY A 143 6.69 -12.92 -9.21
N GLY A 144 7.44 -12.78 -10.30
CA GLY A 144 7.03 -12.02 -11.48
C GLY A 144 5.77 -12.59 -12.13
N VAL A 145 5.71 -13.91 -12.31
CA VAL A 145 4.50 -14.59 -12.81
C VAL A 145 3.32 -14.42 -11.85
N THR A 146 3.55 -14.53 -10.54
CA THR A 146 2.51 -14.27 -9.53
C THR A 146 1.96 -12.84 -9.63
N LEU A 147 2.83 -11.84 -9.83
CA LEU A 147 2.42 -10.44 -10.01
C LEU A 147 1.61 -10.22 -11.29
N ILE A 148 1.94 -10.91 -12.39
CA ILE A 148 1.13 -10.89 -13.62
C ILE A 148 -0.28 -11.43 -13.33
N ILE A 149 -0.38 -12.59 -12.66
CA ILE A 149 -1.66 -13.18 -12.28
C ILE A 149 -2.43 -12.26 -11.31
N ALA A 150 -1.73 -11.59 -10.40
CA ALA A 150 -2.33 -10.60 -9.49
C ALA A 150 -3.02 -9.47 -10.27
N TRP A 151 -2.36 -8.89 -11.27
CA TRP A 151 -2.97 -7.88 -12.14
C TRP A 151 -4.14 -8.43 -12.95
N LEU A 152 -4.01 -9.62 -13.53
CA LEU A 152 -5.11 -10.26 -14.28
C LEU A 152 -6.33 -10.55 -13.41
N SER A 153 -6.14 -10.78 -12.10
CA SER A 153 -7.25 -11.03 -11.18
C SER A 153 -8.21 -9.84 -11.03
N PHE A 154 -7.80 -8.61 -11.38
CA PHE A 154 -8.69 -7.45 -11.43
C PHE A 154 -9.74 -7.51 -12.55
N ILE A 155 -9.56 -8.38 -13.55
CA ILE A 155 -10.49 -8.53 -14.68
C ILE A 155 -11.71 -9.38 -14.30
N LEU A 156 -11.60 -10.17 -13.23
CA LEU A 156 -12.61 -11.14 -12.80
C LEU A 156 -13.92 -10.51 -12.30
#